data_AF-A0A7C2INI8-F1
#
_entry.id   AF-A0A7C2INI8-F1
#
_cell.length_a   1.000
_cell.length_b   1.000
_cell.length_c   1.000
_cell.angle_alpha   90.00
_cell.angle_beta   90.00
_cell.angle_gamma   90.00
#
_symmetry.space_group_name_H-M   'P 1'
#
loop_
_entity.id
_entity.type
_entity.pdbx_description
1 polymer ?
#
loop_
_entity_poly.entity_id
_entity_poly.type
_entity_poly.pdbx_seq_one_letter_code
_entity_poly.pdbx_strand_id
1 'polypeptide(L)'
;MNKKWNVFNREWFLNANPSLWFVLTYAAVMSLIIFVFWNRFNFEGSSLFTFIWTYLVLLVAHTLLNSKRYLILWKHNKHDIIKSYLHASYQYAPYLLITIVYEHIFLYRDAFSQEFKLMDLTFMQWDAALFGVQPTIWLEKFLHPAAVEFFMFAYVLFIVYPYFYLVYLYQKNKLPVFHKAMLAQIISLFVALSCFIILPAMGPRATFEINKQGQQSNSEVPVYSQSLKGIEFDFLEEWTGKPSLFQLQYDMWNQ
;
A
#
# COMPACT_ATOMS: atom_id res chain seq x y z
N MET A 1 31.43 -28.09 2.13
CA MET A 1 30.31 -28.41 3.05
C MET A 1 29.03 -28.57 2.25
N ASN A 2 28.66 -29.81 1.92
CA ASN A 2 27.46 -30.17 1.17
C ASN A 2 26.28 -30.33 2.12
N LYS A 3 25.55 -29.24 2.42
CA LYS A 3 24.23 -29.36 3.05
C LYS A 3 23.22 -29.64 1.95
N LYS A 4 22.87 -30.92 1.75
CA LYS A 4 21.75 -31.31 0.88
C LYS A 4 20.50 -30.62 1.40
N TRP A 5 19.98 -29.67 0.63
CA TRP A 5 18.70 -29.04 0.88
C TRP A 5 17.59 -30.06 0.56
N ASN A 6 17.22 -30.89 1.54
CA ASN A 6 15.99 -31.67 1.47
C ASN A 6 14.81 -30.72 1.72
N VAL A 7 14.36 -30.04 0.66
CA VAL A 7 13.32 -28.98 0.73
C VAL A 7 11.88 -29.54 0.72
N PHE A 8 11.68 -30.82 0.41
CA PHE A 8 10.35 -31.40 0.28
C PHE A 8 10.14 -32.57 1.24
N ASN A 9 9.81 -32.26 2.49
CA ASN A 9 9.16 -33.19 3.42
C ASN A 9 7.68 -32.81 3.55
N ARG A 10 6.80 -33.76 3.89
CA ARG A 10 5.35 -33.52 4.09
C ARG A 10 5.04 -32.42 5.14
N GLU A 11 5.99 -32.17 6.03
CA GLU A 11 5.99 -31.04 6.98
C GLU A 11 6.08 -29.65 6.31
N TRP A 12 6.44 -29.57 5.02
CA TRP A 12 6.57 -28.32 4.25
C TRP A 12 5.23 -27.58 4.08
N PHE A 13 4.13 -28.31 3.93
CA PHE A 13 2.78 -27.73 3.84
C PHE A 13 2.22 -27.32 5.21
N LEU A 14 2.61 -28.02 6.28
CA LEU A 14 2.14 -27.78 7.65
C LEU A 14 2.97 -26.71 8.38
N ASN A 15 4.27 -26.58 8.05
CA ASN A 15 5.12 -25.43 8.40
C ASN A 15 4.97 -24.27 7.39
N ALA A 16 3.78 -24.13 6.81
CA ALA A 16 3.48 -23.06 5.87
C ALA A 16 3.76 -21.71 6.51
N ASN A 17 4.25 -20.77 5.69
CA ASN A 17 4.57 -19.40 6.11
C ASN A 17 3.32 -18.85 6.84
N PRO A 18 3.38 -18.56 8.16
CA PRO A 18 2.20 -18.18 8.94
C PRO A 18 1.53 -16.92 8.38
N SER A 19 2.32 -16.06 7.74
CA SER A 19 1.81 -14.89 7.04
C SER A 19 0.91 -15.24 5.84
N LEU A 20 1.14 -16.38 5.17
CA LEU A 20 0.27 -16.85 4.10
C LEU A 20 -1.12 -17.20 4.61
N TRP A 21 -1.19 -17.97 5.69
CA TRP A 21 -2.46 -18.30 6.33
C TRP A 21 -3.20 -17.04 6.76
N PHE A 22 -2.49 -16.09 7.37
CA PHE A 22 -3.08 -14.83 7.78
C PHE A 22 -3.69 -14.07 6.58
N VAL A 23 -2.97 -13.99 5.46
CA VAL A 23 -3.49 -13.35 4.24
C VAL A 23 -4.69 -14.08 3.66
N LEU A 24 -4.65 -15.41 3.61
CA LEU A 24 -5.77 -16.21 3.10
C LEU A 24 -7.02 -16.09 3.99
N THR A 25 -6.85 -16.11 5.31
CA THR A 25 -7.94 -15.88 6.26
C THR A 25 -8.54 -14.51 6.06
N TYR A 26 -7.72 -13.46 5.93
CA TYR A 26 -8.21 -12.12 5.67
C TYR A 26 -8.96 -12.02 4.35
N ALA A 27 -8.39 -12.57 3.27
CA ALA A 27 -9.03 -12.59 1.96
C ALA A 27 -10.39 -13.31 2.02
N ALA A 28 -10.49 -14.42 2.76
CA ALA A 28 -11.75 -15.13 2.96
C ALA A 28 -12.79 -14.29 3.72
N VAL A 29 -12.38 -13.59 4.79
CA VAL A 29 -13.27 -12.66 5.54
C VAL A 29 -13.76 -11.54 4.62
N MET A 30 -12.87 -10.95 3.83
CA MET A 30 -13.22 -9.93 2.85
C MET A 30 -14.22 -10.49 1.81
N SER A 31 -13.92 -11.64 1.19
CA SER A 31 -14.84 -12.27 0.24
C SER A 31 -16.22 -12.57 0.86
N LEU A 32 -16.28 -12.94 2.15
CA LEU A 32 -17.53 -13.12 2.87
C LEU A 32 -18.31 -11.80 3.01
N ILE A 33 -17.65 -10.69 3.33
CA ILE A 33 -18.29 -9.37 3.40
C ILE A 33 -18.85 -8.97 2.04
N ILE A 34 -18.08 -9.16 0.96
CA ILE A 34 -18.54 -8.90 -0.41
C ILE A 34 -19.78 -9.75 -0.72
N PHE A 35 -19.76 -11.03 -0.35
CA PHE A 35 -20.89 -11.93 -0.58
C PHE A 35 -22.14 -11.49 0.20
N VAL A 36 -22.00 -11.12 1.47
CA VAL A 36 -23.13 -10.68 2.32
C VAL A 36 -23.73 -9.36 1.83
N PHE A 37 -22.89 -8.42 1.39
CA PHE A 37 -23.30 -7.10 0.92
C PHE A 37 -23.25 -6.96 -0.60
N TRP A 38 -23.45 -8.05 -1.33
CA TRP A 38 -23.24 -8.13 -2.79
C TRP A 38 -23.89 -6.99 -3.57
N ASN A 39 -25.11 -6.61 -3.21
CA ASN A 39 -25.88 -5.56 -3.89
C ASN A 39 -25.29 -4.14 -3.74
N ARG A 40 -24.34 -3.93 -2.81
CA ARG A 40 -23.66 -2.64 -2.61
C ARG A 40 -22.38 -2.50 -3.42
N PHE A 41 -21.81 -3.60 -3.90
CA PHE A 41 -20.52 -3.60 -4.59
C PHE A 41 -20.71 -3.41 -6.09
N ASN A 42 -20.03 -2.41 -6.66
CA ASN A 42 -19.88 -2.27 -8.11
C ASN A 42 -18.52 -2.87 -8.53
N PHE A 43 -18.56 -3.93 -9.34
CA PHE A 43 -17.35 -4.62 -9.83
C PHE A 43 -16.76 -4.00 -11.11
N GLU A 44 -17.35 -2.95 -11.66
CA GLU A 44 -16.90 -2.31 -12.91
C GLU A 44 -15.47 -1.72 -12.82
N GLY A 45 -14.96 -1.48 -11.60
CA GLY A 45 -13.61 -0.96 -11.35
C GLY A 45 -12.53 -1.99 -11.03
N SER A 46 -12.87 -3.27 -10.82
CA SER A 46 -11.86 -4.28 -10.46
C SER A 46 -11.09 -4.75 -11.70
N SER A 47 -9.94 -4.13 -11.94
CA SER A 47 -9.05 -4.48 -13.04
C SER A 47 -8.17 -5.68 -12.65
N LEU A 48 -8.57 -6.88 -13.11
CA LEU A 48 -7.73 -8.09 -13.04
C LEU A 48 -6.35 -7.87 -13.69
N PHE A 49 -6.25 -6.89 -14.60
CA PHE A 49 -5.00 -6.46 -15.22
C PHE A 49 -4.01 -5.84 -14.21
N THR A 50 -4.46 -4.97 -13.30
CA THR A 50 -3.58 -4.33 -12.30
C THR A 50 -2.97 -5.38 -11.38
N PHE A 51 -3.75 -6.40 -11.01
CA PHE A 51 -3.27 -7.55 -10.26
C PHE A 51 -2.14 -8.30 -10.99
N ILE A 52 -2.40 -8.74 -12.23
CA ILE A 52 -1.42 -9.49 -13.03
C ILE A 52 -0.15 -8.66 -13.21
N TRP A 53 -0.31 -7.37 -13.50
CA TRP A 53 0.81 -6.45 -13.71
C TRP A 53 1.66 -6.28 -12.45
N THR A 54 1.05 -5.98 -11.30
CA THR A 54 1.75 -5.83 -10.02
C THR A 54 2.49 -7.11 -9.63
N TYR A 55 1.83 -8.27 -9.80
CA TYR A 55 2.46 -9.57 -9.56
C TYR A 55 3.67 -9.80 -10.48
N LEU A 56 3.53 -9.48 -11.77
CA LEU A 56 4.60 -9.61 -12.76
C LEU A 56 5.79 -8.70 -12.43
N VAL A 57 5.54 -7.43 -12.09
CA VAL A 57 6.58 -6.47 -11.70
C VAL A 57 7.34 -6.96 -10.48
N LEU A 58 6.65 -7.47 -9.45
CA LEU A 58 7.29 -7.97 -8.24
C LEU A 58 8.07 -9.26 -8.49
N LEU A 59 7.60 -10.14 -9.37
CA LEU A 59 8.37 -11.33 -9.81
C LEU A 59 9.61 -10.95 -10.61
N VAL A 60 9.51 -9.97 -11.52
CA VAL A 60 10.64 -9.45 -12.28
C VAL A 60 11.67 -8.82 -11.34
N ALA A 61 11.23 -7.96 -10.41
CA ALA A 61 12.09 -7.37 -9.38
C ALA A 61 12.77 -8.45 -8.55
N HIS A 62 12.02 -9.47 -8.09
CA HIS A 62 12.58 -10.60 -7.36
C HIS A 62 13.68 -11.33 -8.16
N THR A 63 13.41 -11.59 -9.44
CA THR A 63 14.32 -12.28 -10.35
C THR A 63 15.59 -11.47 -10.57
N LEU A 64 15.47 -10.18 -10.85
CA LEU A 64 16.59 -9.27 -11.07
C LEU A 64 17.47 -9.16 -9.82
N LEU A 65 16.86 -8.96 -8.65
CA LEU A 65 17.58 -8.85 -7.39
C LEU A 65 18.29 -10.15 -6.99
N ASN A 66 17.76 -11.31 -7.37
CA ASN A 66 18.37 -12.62 -7.10
C ASN A 66 19.11 -13.22 -8.31
N SER A 67 19.33 -12.43 -9.37
CA SER A 67 19.89 -12.89 -10.65
C SER A 67 21.24 -13.59 -10.50
N LYS A 68 22.17 -13.03 -9.71
CA LYS A 68 23.47 -13.65 -9.44
C LYS A 68 23.35 -15.05 -8.84
N ARG A 69 22.42 -15.24 -7.90
CA ARG A 69 22.16 -16.53 -7.24
C ARG A 69 21.59 -17.53 -8.25
N TYR A 70 20.63 -17.11 -9.06
CA TYR A 70 20.01 -17.97 -10.07
C TYR A 70 20.98 -18.33 -11.20
N LEU A 71 21.88 -17.44 -11.61
CA LEU A 71 22.94 -17.73 -12.58
C LEU A 71 23.92 -18.79 -12.06
N ILE A 72 24.28 -18.77 -10.78
CA ILE A 72 25.15 -19.80 -10.18
C ILE A 72 24.45 -21.16 -10.17
N LEU A 73 23.17 -21.20 -9.75
CA LEU A 73 22.37 -22.43 -9.76
C LEU A 73 22.18 -22.95 -11.19
N TRP A 74 22.03 -22.07 -12.18
CA TRP A 74 21.91 -22.42 -13.59
C TRP A 74 23.10 -23.20 -14.11
N LYS A 75 24.31 -22.76 -13.76
CA LYS A 75 25.54 -23.40 -14.21
C LYS A 75 25.75 -24.78 -13.59
N HIS A 76 25.17 -25.05 -12.41
CA HIS A 76 25.33 -26.32 -11.73
C HIS A 76 24.24 -27.35 -12.05
N ASN A 77 22.95 -26.98 -11.99
CA ASN A 77 21.85 -27.91 -12.22
C ASN A 77 20.51 -27.17 -12.45
N LYS A 78 19.89 -27.38 -13.62
CA LYS A 78 18.62 -26.73 -13.98
C LYS A 78 17.47 -27.04 -13.03
N HIS A 79 17.41 -28.26 -12.48
CA HIS A 79 16.35 -28.63 -11.54
C HIS A 79 16.44 -27.88 -10.20
N ASP A 80 17.65 -27.50 -9.78
CA ASP A 80 17.86 -26.79 -8.52
C ASP A 80 17.45 -25.31 -8.62
N ILE A 81 17.49 -24.73 -9.83
CA ILE A 81 16.96 -23.39 -10.08
C ILE A 81 15.45 -23.36 -9.88
N ILE A 82 14.71 -24.25 -10.57
CA ILE A 82 13.25 -24.24 -10.57
C ILE A 82 12.75 -24.40 -9.13
N LYS A 83 13.33 -25.35 -8.38
CA LYS A 83 13.00 -25.55 -6.96
C LYS A 83 13.33 -24.33 -6.11
N SER A 84 14.48 -23.70 -6.33
CA SER A 84 14.87 -22.50 -5.57
C SER A 84 13.98 -21.30 -5.86
N TYR A 85 13.58 -21.14 -7.13
CA TYR A 85 12.69 -20.05 -7.56
C TYR A 85 11.29 -20.25 -6.99
N LEU A 86 10.71 -21.45 -7.11
CA LEU A 86 9.42 -21.78 -6.51
C LEU A 86 9.45 -21.60 -4.99
N HIS A 87 10.53 -22.01 -4.33
CA HIS A 87 10.70 -21.79 -2.90
C HIS A 87 10.71 -20.29 -2.57
N ALA A 88 11.50 -19.50 -3.30
CA ALA A 88 11.56 -18.07 -3.08
C ALA A 88 10.18 -17.43 -3.30
N SER A 89 9.54 -17.67 -4.43
CA SER A 89 8.20 -17.15 -4.74
C SER A 89 7.18 -17.51 -3.67
N TYR A 90 7.21 -18.73 -3.14
CA TYR A 90 6.35 -19.14 -2.03
C TYR A 90 6.62 -18.32 -0.75
N GLN A 91 7.88 -18.01 -0.44
CA GLN A 91 8.21 -17.17 0.71
C GLN A 91 7.66 -15.74 0.55
N TYR A 92 7.70 -15.17 -0.66
CA TYR A 92 7.20 -13.82 -0.93
C TYR A 92 5.70 -13.76 -1.22
N ALA A 93 5.04 -14.89 -1.50
CA ALA A 93 3.63 -14.93 -1.87
C ALA A 93 2.71 -14.13 -0.93
N PRO A 94 2.86 -14.14 0.41
CA PRO A 94 2.03 -13.33 1.28
C PRO A 94 2.12 -11.82 1.01
N TYR A 95 3.33 -11.34 0.68
CA TYR A 95 3.55 -9.94 0.29
C TYR A 95 2.93 -9.60 -1.07
N LEU A 96 2.84 -10.56 -1.99
CA LEU A 96 2.21 -10.36 -3.29
C LEU A 96 0.69 -10.38 -3.16
N LEU A 97 0.15 -11.23 -2.29
CA LEU A 97 -1.28 -11.33 -2.06
C LEU A 97 -1.85 -10.11 -1.34
N ILE A 98 -1.05 -9.38 -0.54
CA ILE A 98 -1.53 -8.14 0.11
C ILE A 98 -1.87 -7.04 -0.89
N THR A 99 -1.22 -7.00 -2.06
CA THR A 99 -1.52 -5.99 -3.08
C THR A 99 -2.91 -6.22 -3.67
N ILE A 100 -3.35 -7.49 -3.75
CA ILE A 100 -4.74 -7.85 -4.12
C ILE A 100 -5.72 -7.24 -3.13
N VAL A 101 -5.44 -7.44 -1.84
CA VAL A 101 -6.31 -6.94 -0.78
C VAL A 101 -6.37 -5.42 -0.81
N TYR A 102 -5.23 -4.75 -1.04
CA TYR A 102 -5.17 -3.30 -1.18
C TYR A 102 -6.00 -2.80 -2.36
N GLU A 103 -5.90 -3.40 -3.55
CA GLU A 103 -6.70 -2.98 -4.71
C GLU A 103 -8.20 -3.13 -4.46
N HIS A 104 -8.61 -4.18 -3.75
CA HIS A 104 -10.02 -4.39 -3.42
C HIS A 104 -10.56 -3.34 -2.45
N ILE A 105 -9.73 -2.59 -1.74
CA ILE A 105 -10.21 -1.60 -0.76
C ILE A 105 -11.08 -0.52 -1.40
N PHE A 106 -10.83 -0.18 -2.67
CA PHE A 106 -11.64 0.79 -3.40
C PHE A 106 -13.07 0.30 -3.60
N LEU A 107 -13.27 -1.01 -3.81
CA LEU A 107 -14.61 -1.61 -3.87
C LEU A 107 -15.37 -1.44 -2.54
N TYR A 108 -14.68 -1.61 -1.41
CA TYR A 108 -15.27 -1.38 -0.09
C TYR A 108 -15.58 0.10 0.14
N ARG A 109 -14.64 0.99 -0.21
CA ARG A 109 -14.85 2.44 -0.12
C ARG A 109 -16.13 2.85 -0.85
N ASP A 110 -16.31 2.38 -2.09
CA ASP A 110 -17.44 2.78 -2.92
C ASP A 110 -18.76 2.21 -2.38
N ALA A 111 -18.75 0.94 -1.96
CA ALA A 111 -19.91 0.24 -1.38
C ALA A 111 -20.42 0.84 -0.06
N PHE A 112 -19.54 1.49 0.71
CA PHE A 112 -19.85 2.12 2.00
C PHE A 112 -19.65 3.64 1.99
N SER A 113 -19.65 4.27 0.80
CA SER A 113 -19.27 5.67 0.58
C SER A 113 -20.10 6.70 1.35
N GLN A 114 -21.38 6.42 1.65
CA GLN A 114 -22.25 7.35 2.38
C GLN A 114 -21.85 7.47 3.86
N GLU A 115 -21.34 6.39 4.43
CA GLU A 115 -20.85 6.32 5.81
C GLU A 115 -19.54 7.11 6.01
N PHE A 116 -18.78 7.41 4.95
CA PHE A 116 -17.52 8.17 5.01
C PHE A 116 -17.72 9.64 5.43
N LYS A 117 -18.74 10.31 4.86
CA LYS A 117 -18.89 11.78 5.01
C LYS A 117 -19.21 12.21 6.44
N LEU A 118 -19.98 11.40 7.18
CA LEU A 118 -20.31 11.68 8.58
C LEU A 118 -19.11 11.44 9.51
N MET A 119 -18.26 10.47 9.16
CA MET A 119 -17.08 10.13 9.93
C MET A 119 -16.00 11.20 9.81
N ASP A 120 -15.79 11.77 8.62
CA ASP A 120 -14.82 12.86 8.41
C ASP A 120 -15.07 14.06 9.33
N LEU A 121 -16.34 14.50 9.48
CA LEU A 121 -16.69 15.59 10.40
C LEU A 121 -16.41 15.24 11.87
N THR A 122 -16.69 13.98 12.25
CA THR A 122 -16.43 13.49 13.60
C THR A 122 -14.94 13.49 13.90
N PHE A 123 -14.11 13.02 12.96
CA PHE A 123 -12.66 13.00 13.10
C PHE A 123 -12.06 14.40 13.17
N MET A 124 -12.58 15.36 12.41
CA MET A 124 -12.18 16.76 12.54
C MET A 124 -12.48 17.35 13.93
N GLN A 125 -13.61 16.99 14.54
CA GLN A 125 -13.92 17.42 15.90
C GLN A 125 -12.96 16.79 16.91
N TRP A 126 -12.60 15.52 16.72
CA TRP A 126 -11.61 14.85 17.57
C TRP A 126 -10.22 15.45 17.43
N ASP A 127 -9.81 15.78 16.21
CA ASP A 127 -8.54 16.46 15.94
C ASP A 127 -8.50 17.82 16.65
N ALA A 128 -9.55 18.63 16.52
CA ALA A 128 -9.66 19.91 17.23
C ALA A 128 -9.68 19.74 18.76
N ALA A 129 -10.37 18.71 19.28
CA ALA A 129 -10.41 18.44 20.71
C ALA A 129 -9.05 17.99 21.26
N LEU A 130 -8.29 17.20 20.48
CA LEU A 130 -7.00 16.65 20.89
C LEU A 130 -5.87 17.68 20.77
N PHE A 131 -5.86 18.47 19.70
CA PHE A 131 -4.76 19.38 19.38
C PHE A 131 -5.09 20.86 19.61
N GLY A 132 -6.35 21.21 19.88
CA GLY A 132 -6.82 22.59 20.00
C GLY A 132 -6.89 23.35 18.68
N VAL A 133 -6.51 22.71 17.57
CA VAL A 133 -6.47 23.24 16.21
C VAL A 133 -6.80 22.13 15.22
N GLN A 134 -7.13 22.47 13.98
CA GLN A 134 -7.16 21.50 12.88
C GLN A 134 -5.72 21.27 12.38
N PRO A 135 -5.10 20.08 12.58
CA PRO A 135 -3.68 19.86 12.27
C PRO A 135 -3.35 20.13 10.82
N THR A 136 -4.22 19.73 9.88
CA THR A 136 -4.00 19.93 8.45
C THR A 136 -3.96 21.40 8.05
N ILE A 137 -4.73 22.27 8.73
CA ILE A 137 -4.73 23.72 8.50
C ILE A 137 -3.53 24.36 9.22
N TRP A 138 -3.23 23.93 10.44
CA TRP A 138 -2.07 24.43 11.17
C TRP A 138 -0.76 24.12 10.46
N LEU A 139 -0.66 22.96 9.79
CA LEU A 139 0.50 22.55 9.00
C LEU A 139 0.66 23.35 7.70
N GLU A 140 -0.39 23.99 7.20
CA GLU A 140 -0.38 24.75 5.94
C GLU A 140 0.76 25.78 5.91
N LYS A 141 1.01 26.47 7.03
CA LYS A 141 2.06 27.49 7.15
C LYS A 141 3.50 26.95 7.05
N PHE A 142 3.69 25.64 7.12
CA PHE A 142 4.99 24.98 6.99
C PHE A 142 5.17 24.31 5.62
N LEU A 143 4.19 24.45 4.71
CA LEU A 143 4.32 23.91 3.37
C LEU A 143 5.45 24.62 2.63
N HIS A 144 6.38 23.83 2.11
CA HIS A 144 7.49 24.28 1.30
C HIS A 144 7.70 23.27 0.15
N PRO A 145 7.92 23.70 -1.11
CA PRO A 145 7.99 22.79 -2.26
C PRO A 145 8.96 21.62 -2.06
N ALA A 146 10.18 21.90 -1.61
CA ALA A 146 11.16 20.84 -1.34
C ALA A 146 10.73 19.86 -0.21
N ALA A 147 9.97 20.33 0.78
CA ALA A 147 9.46 19.47 1.84
C ALA A 147 8.33 18.58 1.32
N VAL A 148 7.44 19.12 0.47
CA VAL A 148 6.38 18.35 -0.20
C VAL A 148 6.98 17.24 -1.05
N GLU A 149 8.00 17.54 -1.85
CA GLU A 149 8.72 16.54 -2.65
C GLU A 149 9.41 15.48 -1.79
N PHE A 150 10.07 15.90 -0.71
CA PHE A 150 10.68 14.96 0.22
C PHE A 150 9.66 14.02 0.86
N PHE A 151 8.52 14.55 1.32
CA PHE A 151 7.46 13.72 1.91
C PHE A 151 6.79 12.81 0.88
N MET A 152 6.63 13.25 -0.36
CA MET A 152 6.16 12.39 -1.45
C MET A 152 7.16 11.27 -1.75
N PHE A 153 8.45 11.58 -1.82
CA PHE A 153 9.49 10.55 -1.97
C PHE A 153 9.47 9.55 -0.81
N ALA A 154 9.37 10.03 0.44
CA ALA A 154 9.24 9.17 1.62
C ALA A 154 7.98 8.30 1.57
N TYR A 155 6.86 8.84 1.09
CA TYR A 155 5.61 8.11 0.89
C TYR A 155 5.76 6.98 -0.15
N VAL A 156 6.43 7.23 -1.27
CA VAL A 156 6.72 6.17 -2.26
C VAL A 156 7.65 5.10 -1.67
N LEU A 157 8.66 5.52 -0.89
CA LEU A 157 9.57 4.60 -0.22
C LEU A 157 8.87 3.70 0.80
N PHE A 158 7.79 4.15 1.45
CA PHE A 158 7.03 3.33 2.39
C PHE A 158 6.53 2.01 1.76
N ILE A 159 6.19 2.02 0.47
CA ILE A 159 5.72 0.83 -0.26
C ILE A 159 6.90 -0.06 -0.68
N VAL A 160 7.99 0.56 -1.12
CA VAL A 160 9.11 -0.12 -1.80
C VAL A 160 10.19 -0.62 -0.84
N TYR A 161 10.49 0.17 0.20
CA TYR A 161 11.57 -0.10 1.15
C TYR A 161 11.40 -1.42 1.92
N PRO A 162 10.20 -1.78 2.43
CA PRO A 162 10.05 -3.04 3.15
C PRO A 162 10.32 -4.27 2.27
N TYR A 163 9.94 -4.21 1.00
CA TYR A 163 10.24 -5.28 0.04
C TYR A 163 11.75 -5.47 -0.13
N PHE A 164 12.51 -4.39 -0.32
CA PHE A 164 13.97 -4.46 -0.40
C PHE A 164 14.60 -5.01 0.88
N TYR A 165 14.06 -4.65 2.04
CA TYR A 165 14.51 -5.20 3.31
C TYR A 165 14.29 -6.72 3.41
N LEU A 166 13.13 -7.20 2.96
CA LEU A 166 12.84 -8.63 2.87
C LEU A 166 13.80 -9.35 1.90
N VAL A 167 14.05 -8.77 0.73
CA VAL A 167 15.04 -9.29 -0.23
C VAL A 167 16.43 -9.37 0.39
N TYR A 168 16.87 -8.33 1.09
CA TYR A 168 18.14 -8.32 1.80
C TYR A 168 18.22 -9.46 2.83
N LEU A 169 17.20 -9.64 3.68
CA LEU A 169 17.18 -10.71 4.69
C LEU A 169 17.22 -12.11 4.06
N TYR A 170 16.48 -12.29 2.96
CA TYR A 170 16.46 -13.54 2.20
C TYR A 170 17.82 -13.85 1.58
N GLN A 171 18.48 -12.85 0.98
CA GLN A 171 19.84 -12.99 0.43
C GLN A 171 20.88 -13.32 1.50
N LYS A 172 20.70 -12.82 2.72
CA LYS A 172 21.54 -13.16 3.88
C LYS A 172 21.20 -14.52 4.51
N ASN A 173 20.25 -15.28 3.94
CA ASN A 173 19.74 -16.55 4.48
C ASN A 173 19.24 -16.43 5.93
N LYS A 174 18.79 -15.24 6.36
CA LYS A 174 18.24 -14.98 7.69
C LYS A 174 16.73 -15.28 7.73
N LEU A 175 16.34 -16.49 7.32
CA LEU A 175 14.93 -16.88 7.15
C LEU A 175 14.06 -16.65 8.41
N PRO A 176 14.51 -16.94 9.65
CA PRO A 176 13.68 -16.66 10.82
C PRO A 176 13.37 -15.17 11.03
N VAL A 177 14.33 -14.28 10.72
CA VAL A 177 14.13 -12.83 10.82
C VAL A 177 13.26 -12.33 9.66
N PHE A 178 13.47 -12.87 8.46
CA PHE A 178 12.64 -12.61 7.30
C PHE A 178 11.16 -12.93 7.57
N HIS A 179 10.87 -14.10 8.13
CA HIS A 179 9.49 -14.50 8.44
C HIS A 179 8.85 -13.60 9.49
N LYS A 180 9.60 -13.21 10.54
CA LYS A 180 9.11 -12.27 11.55
C LYS A 180 8.83 -10.89 10.97
N ALA A 181 9.75 -10.36 10.16
CA ALA A 181 9.58 -9.06 9.51
C ALA A 181 8.39 -9.05 8.55
N MET A 182 8.25 -10.12 7.74
CA MET A 182 7.13 -10.30 6.83
C MET A 182 5.80 -10.37 7.57
N LEU A 183 5.72 -11.18 8.65
CA LEU A 183 4.51 -11.30 9.44
C LEU A 183 4.13 -9.97 10.10
N ALA A 184 5.10 -9.27 10.70
CA ALA A 184 4.87 -7.96 11.33
C ALA A 184 4.35 -6.94 10.32
N GLN A 185 4.95 -6.91 9.13
CA GLN A 185 4.50 -6.02 8.07
C GLN A 185 3.08 -6.36 7.60
N ILE A 186 2.79 -7.64 7.40
CA ILE A 186 1.48 -8.11 6.97
C ILE A 186 0.41 -7.78 8.00
N ILE A 187 0.66 -8.03 9.29
CA ILE A 187 -0.26 -7.64 10.36
C ILE A 187 -0.47 -6.13 10.36
N SER A 188 0.60 -5.33 10.24
CA SER A 188 0.49 -3.86 10.23
C SER A 188 -0.36 -3.36 9.06
N LEU A 189 -0.16 -3.92 7.86
CA LEU A 189 -0.96 -3.61 6.69
C LEU A 189 -2.42 -4.03 6.91
N PHE A 190 -2.68 -5.21 7.45
CA PHE A 190 -4.04 -5.65 7.71
C PHE A 190 -4.77 -4.79 8.73
N VAL A 191 -4.10 -4.39 9.81
CA VAL A 191 -4.67 -3.44 10.77
C VAL A 191 -5.01 -2.13 10.06
N ALA A 192 -4.10 -1.58 9.26
CA ALA A 192 -4.35 -0.35 8.51
C ALA A 192 -5.54 -0.48 7.53
N LEU A 193 -5.61 -1.56 6.76
CA LEU A 193 -6.69 -1.80 5.79
C LEU A 193 -8.03 -2.05 6.49
N SER A 194 -8.03 -2.78 7.60
CA SER A 194 -9.24 -2.99 8.42
C SER A 194 -9.73 -1.69 9.02
N CYS A 195 -8.82 -0.87 9.56
CA CYS A 195 -9.17 0.46 10.06
C CYS A 195 -9.79 1.30 8.95
N PHE A 196 -9.25 1.28 7.72
CA PHE A 196 -9.82 2.03 6.61
C PHE A 196 -11.23 1.57 6.22
N ILE A 197 -11.53 0.27 6.33
CA ILE A 197 -12.87 -0.27 6.05
C ILE A 197 -13.85 0.05 7.19
N ILE A 198 -13.42 -0.04 8.45
CA ILE A 198 -14.26 0.13 9.65
C ILE A 198 -14.47 1.60 10.01
N LEU A 199 -13.44 2.42 9.80
CA LEU A 199 -13.39 3.84 10.06
C LEU A 199 -13.24 4.58 8.72
N PRO A 200 -14.29 4.54 7.89
CA PRO A 200 -14.24 5.11 6.56
C PRO A 200 -14.06 6.63 6.64
N ALA A 201 -12.93 7.15 6.17
CA ALA A 201 -12.66 8.58 6.08
C ALA A 201 -12.07 8.91 4.71
N MET A 202 -12.62 9.91 4.01
CA MET A 202 -12.04 10.42 2.76
C MET A 202 -10.83 11.31 3.04
N GLY A 203 -10.80 11.87 4.24
CA GLY A 203 -9.74 12.74 4.73
C GLY A 203 -10.07 14.22 4.55
N PRO A 204 -9.29 15.09 5.22
CA PRO A 204 -9.64 16.50 5.36
C PRO A 204 -9.72 17.25 4.03
N ARG A 205 -8.99 16.80 3.01
CA ARG A 205 -9.03 17.38 1.66
C ARG A 205 -10.44 17.36 1.08
N ALA A 206 -11.12 16.22 1.09
CA ALA A 206 -12.47 16.11 0.55
C ALA A 206 -13.45 17.01 1.31
N THR A 207 -13.32 17.10 2.63
CA THR A 207 -14.17 17.94 3.48
C THR A 207 -13.91 19.44 3.27
N PHE A 208 -12.66 19.84 3.09
CA PHE A 208 -12.28 21.24 2.89
C PHE A 208 -12.43 21.72 1.42
N GLU A 209 -12.31 20.84 0.42
CA GLU A 209 -12.50 21.16 -1.01
C GLU A 209 -13.96 21.37 -1.41
N ILE A 210 -14.92 20.78 -0.68
CA ILE A 210 -16.37 21.04 -0.85
C ILE A 210 -16.70 22.55 -0.77
N ASN A 211 -15.81 23.38 -0.22
CA ASN A 211 -15.96 24.84 -0.20
C ASN A 211 -15.60 25.54 -1.52
N LYS A 212 -14.87 24.92 -2.47
CA LYS A 212 -14.47 25.56 -3.75
C LYS A 212 -15.56 25.50 -4.83
N GLN A 213 -16.53 24.58 -4.76
CA GLN A 213 -17.58 24.39 -5.79
C GLN A 213 -18.90 25.13 -5.49
N GLY A 214 -18.95 26.00 -4.48
CA GLY A 214 -20.06 26.93 -4.28
C GLY A 214 -21.36 26.33 -3.73
N GLN A 215 -21.36 25.10 -3.20
CA GLN A 215 -22.51 24.53 -2.50
C GLN A 215 -22.29 24.44 -0.99
N GLN A 216 -23.05 25.29 -0.28
CA GLN A 216 -23.29 25.42 1.17
C GLN A 216 -22.08 25.20 2.11
N SER A 217 -21.43 26.33 2.40
CA SER A 217 -20.68 26.60 3.62
C SER A 217 -21.54 26.30 4.86
N ASN A 218 -21.32 25.16 5.51
CA ASN A 218 -21.38 25.17 6.97
C ASN A 218 -20.25 26.08 7.44
N SER A 219 -20.57 27.25 7.97
CA SER A 219 -19.61 28.26 8.46
C SER A 219 -18.71 27.77 9.59
N GLU A 220 -18.91 26.53 10.06
CA GLU A 220 -18.13 25.85 11.10
C GLU A 220 -16.91 25.10 10.55
N VAL A 221 -16.85 24.82 9.24
CA VAL A 221 -15.74 24.08 8.63
C VAL A 221 -14.65 25.07 8.20
N PRO A 222 -13.46 25.04 8.83
CA PRO A 222 -12.40 25.99 8.49
C PRO A 222 -11.87 25.73 7.08
N VAL A 223 -11.51 26.80 6.35
CA VAL A 223 -11.07 26.73 4.95
C VAL A 223 -9.56 26.89 4.86
N TYR A 224 -8.90 26.17 3.95
CA TYR A 224 -7.49 26.38 3.63
C TYR A 224 -7.22 27.83 3.21
N SER A 225 -6.24 28.46 3.84
CA SER A 225 -5.91 29.88 3.63
C SER A 225 -4.98 30.09 2.43
N GLN A 226 -4.10 29.13 2.17
CA GLN A 226 -3.17 29.06 1.04
C GLN A 226 -3.62 28.04 -0.01
N SER A 227 -4.87 27.55 0.10
CA SER A 227 -5.50 26.47 -0.68
C SER A 227 -4.78 26.08 -1.97
N LEU A 228 -3.88 25.09 -1.88
CA LEU A 228 -3.15 24.48 -3.00
C LEU A 228 -2.33 25.45 -3.89
N LYS A 229 -2.30 26.77 -3.62
CA LYS A 229 -1.43 27.73 -4.33
C LYS A 229 0.05 27.45 -4.08
N GLY A 230 0.38 26.76 -2.98
CA GLY A 230 1.74 26.28 -2.69
C GLY A 230 2.21 25.11 -3.58
N ILE A 231 1.36 24.59 -4.47
CA ILE A 231 1.67 23.46 -5.38
C ILE A 231 1.90 23.95 -6.82
N GLU A 232 1.59 25.21 -7.15
CA GLU A 232 1.90 25.78 -8.47
C GLU A 232 3.40 26.10 -8.66
N PHE A 233 4.23 25.95 -7.61
CA PHE A 233 5.68 26.11 -7.70
C PHE A 233 6.37 24.76 -7.75
N ASP A 234 6.39 24.21 -8.95
CA ASP A 234 7.14 23.04 -9.26
C ASP A 234 8.59 23.43 -9.57
N PHE A 235 9.37 23.72 -8.52
CA PHE A 235 10.81 24.02 -8.64
C PHE A 235 11.54 22.95 -9.47
N LEU A 236 11.09 21.69 -9.36
CA LEU A 236 11.62 20.59 -10.15
C LEU A 236 11.20 20.72 -11.62
N GLU A 237 9.97 21.11 -11.92
CA GLU A 237 9.55 21.43 -13.30
C GLU A 237 10.30 22.62 -13.88
N GLU A 238 10.51 23.70 -13.12
CA GLU A 238 11.34 24.83 -13.57
C GLU A 238 12.77 24.40 -13.90
N TRP A 239 13.36 23.49 -13.09
CA TRP A 239 14.73 23.02 -13.29
C TRP A 239 14.87 21.90 -14.33
N THR A 240 13.87 21.04 -14.46
CA THR A 240 13.96 19.79 -15.24
C THR A 240 13.05 19.77 -16.46
N GLY A 241 12.11 20.71 -16.58
CA GLY A 241 11.06 20.75 -17.60
C GLY A 241 10.06 19.60 -17.48
N LYS A 242 9.96 18.95 -16.32
CA LYS A 242 9.07 17.81 -16.07
C LYS A 242 8.24 18.03 -14.80
N PRO A 243 6.98 17.57 -14.77
CA PRO A 243 6.15 17.68 -13.58
C PRO A 243 6.78 16.90 -12.41
N SER A 244 6.62 17.45 -11.22
CA SER A 244 7.00 16.86 -9.94
C SER A 244 6.27 15.54 -9.69
N LEU A 245 6.83 14.76 -8.77
CA LEU A 245 6.18 13.55 -8.29
C LEU A 245 4.86 13.86 -7.60
N PHE A 246 4.81 14.97 -6.85
CA PHE A 246 3.57 15.43 -6.25
C PHE A 246 2.53 15.72 -7.32
N GLN A 247 2.85 16.53 -8.34
CA GLN A 247 1.90 16.94 -9.37
C GLN A 247 1.36 15.74 -10.16
N LEU A 248 2.24 14.82 -10.58
CA LEU A 248 1.84 13.59 -11.25
C LEU A 248 0.87 12.75 -10.40
N GLN A 249 1.14 12.61 -9.11
CA GLN A 249 0.27 11.86 -8.20
C GLN A 249 -1.05 12.60 -7.93
N TYR A 250 -1.00 13.92 -7.77
CA TYR A 250 -2.15 14.77 -7.55
C TYR A 250 -3.11 14.70 -8.73
N ASP A 251 -2.60 14.82 -9.96
CA ASP A 251 -3.40 14.73 -11.18
C ASP A 251 -4.01 13.34 -11.36
N MET A 252 -3.25 12.27 -11.10
CA MET A 252 -3.79 10.90 -11.14
C MET A 252 -4.93 10.65 -10.15
N TRP A 253 -4.94 11.34 -9.01
CA TRP A 253 -5.99 11.20 -8.00
C TRP A 253 -7.24 12.04 -8.27
N ASN A 254 -7.14 13.02 -9.17
CA ASN A 254 -8.22 13.97 -9.50
C ASN A 254 -8.84 13.74 -10.89
N GLN A 255 -8.34 12.75 -11.63
CA GLN A 255 -8.94 12.24 -12.87
C GLN A 255 -9.95 11.14 -12.57
#